data_AF-A0A1A6H013-F1
#
_entry.id   AF-A0A1A6H013-F1
#
_cell.length_a   1.000
_cell.length_b   1.000
_cell.length_c   1.000
_cell.angle_alpha   90.00
_cell.angle_beta   90.00
_cell.angle_gamma   90.00
#
_symmetry.space_group_name_H-M   'P 1'
#
loop_
_entity.id
_entity.type
_entity.pdbx_description
1 polymer ?
#
loop_
_entity_poly.entity_id
_entity_poly.type
_entity_poly.pdbx_seq_one_letter_code
_entity_poly.pdbx_strand_id
1 'polypeptide(L)'
;VKYRQELLEKRLMERKKVALQEVQEEEERERRLEALRKQVAVVVQSDPLRMMSDTMAWKARTDTEREDEFILQKPLFTLTTYNEQQITSDPRLRFELALREAGLHKTLYAKEMLPKISPQKPPRKDTESTVFKI
;
A
#
# COMPACT_ATOMS: atom_id res chain seq x y z
N VAL A 1 -7.12 -47.78 -67.11
CA VAL A 1 -6.36 -47.98 -65.84
C VAL A 1 -5.06 -47.18 -65.82
N LYS A 2 -4.23 -47.20 -66.90
CA LYS A 2 -2.95 -46.46 -67.00
C LYS A 2 -3.01 -44.96 -66.67
N TYR A 3 -3.99 -44.22 -67.21
CA TYR A 3 -4.14 -42.78 -66.94
C TYR A 3 -4.30 -42.44 -65.44
N ARG A 4 -5.00 -43.30 -64.68
CA ARG A 4 -5.18 -43.09 -63.23
C ARG A 4 -3.88 -43.34 -62.46
N GLN A 5 -3.01 -44.24 -62.94
CA GLN A 5 -1.70 -44.51 -62.34
C GLN A 5 -0.76 -43.32 -62.54
N GLU A 6 -0.69 -42.77 -63.76
CA GLU A 6 0.12 -41.58 -64.06
C GLU A 6 -0.33 -40.35 -63.26
N LEU A 7 -1.64 -40.18 -63.04
CA LEU A 7 -2.18 -39.08 -62.23
C LEU A 7 -1.82 -39.23 -60.75
N LEU A 8 -1.79 -40.47 -60.23
CA LEU A 8 -1.32 -40.76 -58.87
C LEU A 8 0.18 -40.51 -58.72
N GLU A 9 0.99 -40.92 -59.69
CA GLU A 9 2.43 -40.68 -59.70
C GLU A 9 2.74 -39.18 -59.72
N LYS A 10 2.04 -38.39 -60.54
CA LYS A 10 2.17 -36.92 -60.56
C LYS A 10 1.85 -36.31 -59.20
N ARG A 11 0.73 -36.70 -58.56
CA ARG A 11 0.36 -36.23 -57.22
C ARG A 11 1.37 -36.61 -56.14
N LEU A 12 1.93 -37.82 -56.22
CA LEU A 12 2.98 -38.26 -55.29
C LEU A 12 4.26 -37.44 -55.44
N MET A 13 4.66 -37.14 -56.67
CA MET A 13 5.82 -36.30 -56.95
C MET A 13 5.59 -34.85 -56.52
N GLU A 14 4.40 -34.30 -56.72
CA GLU A 14 4.01 -32.97 -56.21
C GLU A 14 4.06 -32.91 -54.69
N ARG A 15 3.48 -33.89 -53.99
CA ARG A 15 3.53 -33.96 -52.51
C ARG A 15 4.96 -34.05 -51.97
N LYS A 16 5.81 -34.85 -52.62
CA LYS A 16 7.24 -34.94 -52.24
C LYS A 16 7.96 -33.61 -52.42
N LYS A 17 7.65 -32.86 -53.49
CA LYS A 17 8.24 -31.53 -53.72
C LYS A 17 7.80 -30.53 -52.67
N VAL A 18 6.51 -30.50 -52.33
CA VAL A 18 5.98 -29.61 -51.28
C VAL A 18 6.61 -29.93 -49.93
N ALA A 19 6.68 -31.21 -49.55
CA ALA A 19 7.32 -31.61 -48.30
C ALA A 19 8.81 -31.21 -48.24
N LEU A 20 9.53 -31.31 -49.36
CA LEU A 20 10.93 -30.85 -49.41
C LEU A 20 11.05 -29.32 -49.29
N GLN A 21 10.10 -28.56 -49.83
CA GLN A 21 10.07 -27.10 -49.68
C GLN A 21 9.78 -26.69 -48.24
N GLU A 22 8.79 -27.33 -47.60
CA GLU A 22 8.45 -27.07 -46.20
C GLU A 22 9.65 -27.31 -45.27
N VAL A 23 10.39 -28.41 -45.46
CA VAL A 23 11.61 -28.69 -44.69
C VAL A 23 12.68 -27.61 -44.90
N GLN A 24 12.87 -27.15 -46.13
CA GLN A 24 13.84 -26.08 -46.42
C GLN A 24 13.44 -24.75 -45.75
N GLU A 25 12.15 -24.41 -45.76
CA GLU A 25 11.63 -23.20 -45.11
C GLU A 25 11.78 -23.27 -43.58
N GLU A 26 11.56 -24.44 -42.98
CA GLU A 26 11.77 -24.67 -41.55
C GLU A 26 13.25 -24.52 -41.16
N GLU A 27 14.16 -25.13 -41.92
CA GLU A 27 15.60 -25.00 -41.69
C GLU A 27 16.06 -23.54 -41.77
N GLU A 28 15.57 -22.78 -42.75
CA GLU A 28 15.90 -21.36 -42.87
C GLU A 28 15.36 -20.55 -41.68
N ARG A 29 14.14 -20.87 -41.22
CA ARG A 29 13.53 -20.23 -40.06
C ARG A 29 14.34 -20.49 -38.79
N GLU A 30 14.77 -21.74 -38.58
CA GLU A 30 15.63 -22.10 -37.46
C GLU A 30 16.96 -21.35 -37.49
N ARG A 31 17.62 -21.27 -38.65
CA ARG A 31 18.87 -20.51 -38.81
C ARG A 31 18.70 -19.02 -38.46
N ARG A 32 17.59 -18.40 -38.89
CA ARG A 32 17.28 -16.99 -38.54
C ARG A 32 17.05 -16.83 -37.04
N LEU A 33 16.34 -17.76 -36.41
CA LEU A 33 16.11 -17.75 -34.96
C LEU A 33 17.39 -17.95 -34.17
N GLU A 34 18.29 -18.83 -34.60
CA GLU A 34 19.60 -19.02 -33.99
C GLU A 34 20.48 -17.78 -34.08
N ALA A 35 20.46 -17.09 -35.23
CA ALA A 35 21.17 -15.82 -35.39
C ALA A 35 20.64 -14.75 -34.41
N LEU A 36 19.31 -14.64 -34.28
CA LEU A 36 18.68 -13.73 -33.32
C LEU A 36 19.02 -14.10 -31.87
N ARG A 37 19.01 -15.40 -31.52
CA ARG A 37 19.42 -15.88 -30.20
C ARG A 37 20.86 -15.49 -29.90
N LYS A 38 21.78 -15.65 -30.86
CA LYS A 38 23.18 -15.24 -30.70
C LYS A 38 23.33 -13.72 -30.56
N GLN A 39 22.51 -12.93 -31.25
CA GLN A 39 22.55 -11.47 -31.18
C GLN A 39 22.00 -10.91 -29.86
N VAL A 40 20.90 -11.48 -29.36
CA VAL A 40 20.21 -11.02 -28.15
C VAL A 40 20.74 -11.70 -26.89
N ALA A 41 21.47 -12.81 -27.02
CA ALA A 41 22.09 -13.50 -25.90
C ALA A 41 22.96 -12.52 -25.10
N VAL A 42 22.51 -12.24 -23.89
CA VAL A 42 23.24 -11.40 -22.94
C VAL A 42 24.42 -12.23 -22.42
N VAL A 43 25.60 -12.01 -23.01
CA VAL A 43 26.84 -12.61 -22.53
C VAL A 43 27.30 -11.82 -21.32
N VAL A 44 26.84 -12.24 -20.14
CA VAL A 44 27.30 -11.69 -18.86
C VAL A 44 27.89 -12.83 -18.05
N GLN A 45 29.05 -12.57 -17.44
CA GLN A 45 29.68 -13.52 -16.53
C GLN A 45 28.75 -13.83 -15.35
N SER A 46 28.79 -15.06 -14.86
CA SER A 46 28.07 -15.46 -13.66
C SER A 46 28.68 -14.75 -12.45
N ASP A 47 28.14 -13.59 -12.11
CA ASP A 47 28.53 -12.82 -10.94
C ASP A 47 27.59 -13.12 -9.77
N PRO A 48 28.03 -13.88 -8.74
CA PRO A 48 27.19 -14.22 -7.59
C PRO A 48 26.84 -12.99 -6.75
N LEU A 49 27.67 -11.94 -6.78
CA LEU A 49 27.39 -10.70 -6.06
C LEU A 49 26.19 -9.98 -6.68
N ARG A 50 26.09 -9.95 -8.02
CA ARG A 50 24.94 -9.40 -8.73
C ARG A 50 23.64 -10.13 -8.40
N MET A 51 23.69 -11.44 -8.21
CA MET A 51 22.52 -12.25 -7.84
C MET A 51 22.01 -11.92 -6.43
N MET A 52 22.92 -11.64 -5.50
CA MET A 52 22.59 -11.27 -4.13
C MET A 52 22.34 -9.76 -3.95
N SER A 53 22.75 -8.95 -4.91
CA SER A 53 22.63 -7.49 -4.83
C SER A 53 21.22 -6.99 -5.11
N ASP A 54 20.88 -5.88 -4.47
CA ASP A 54 19.59 -5.23 -4.65
C ASP A 54 19.40 -4.79 -6.11
N THR A 55 18.23 -5.09 -6.66
CA THR A 55 17.84 -4.58 -7.98
C THR A 55 17.68 -3.06 -7.93
N MET A 56 17.85 -2.38 -9.07
CA MET A 56 17.65 -0.93 -9.13
C MET A 56 16.24 -0.50 -8.71
N ALA A 57 15.24 -1.35 -8.96
CA ALA A 57 13.88 -1.12 -8.49
C ALA A 57 13.76 -1.19 -6.96
N TRP A 58 14.49 -2.10 -6.31
CA TRP A 58 14.51 -2.19 -4.85
C TRP A 58 15.24 -1.00 -4.22
N LYS A 59 16.40 -0.62 -4.75
CA LYS A 59 17.15 0.57 -4.31
C LYS A 59 16.29 1.83 -4.37
N ALA A 60 15.60 2.06 -5.50
CA ALA A 60 14.69 3.19 -5.66
C ALA A 60 13.57 3.23 -4.61
N ARG A 61 13.03 2.08 -4.21
CA ARG A 61 12.02 2.02 -3.13
C ARG A 61 12.62 2.38 -1.78
N THR A 62 13.74 1.78 -1.41
CA THR A 62 14.40 2.04 -0.12
C THR A 62 14.97 3.45 -0.02
N ASP A 63 15.46 4.01 -1.13
CA ASP A 63 16.03 5.36 -1.15
C ASP A 63 14.93 6.42 -1.00
N THR A 64 13.74 6.18 -1.59
CA THR A 64 12.54 7.00 -1.33
C THR A 64 12.13 6.94 0.15
N GLU A 65 12.27 5.79 0.81
CA GLU A 65 11.99 5.61 2.24
C GLU A 65 13.09 6.21 3.16
N ARG A 66 14.30 6.43 2.64
CA ARG A 66 15.44 7.00 3.39
C ARG A 66 15.47 8.52 3.38
N GLU A 67 15.05 9.18 2.31
CA GLU A 67 15.03 10.66 2.26
C GLU A 67 13.96 11.25 3.21
N ASP A 68 12.95 10.47 3.57
CA ASP A 68 11.98 10.79 4.63
C ASP A 68 12.51 10.37 6.02
N GLU A 69 13.63 10.95 6.47
CA GLU A 69 14.16 10.83 7.84
C GLU A 69 13.26 11.53 8.89
N PHE A 70 11.96 11.29 8.88
CA PHE A 70 11.11 11.40 10.06
C PHE A 70 9.76 10.71 9.80
N ILE A 71 9.77 9.39 9.60
CA ILE A 71 8.54 8.61 9.75
C ILE A 71 8.22 8.57 11.25
N LEU A 72 7.69 9.68 11.78
CA LEU A 72 6.91 9.65 13.01
C LEU A 72 5.87 8.56 12.78
N GLN A 73 6.03 7.40 13.44
CA GLN A 73 5.20 6.23 13.22
C GLN A 73 3.74 6.68 13.26
N LYS A 74 3.11 6.76 12.08
CA LYS A 74 1.70 7.10 12.01
C LYS A 74 0.99 5.97 12.74
N PRO A 75 0.21 6.27 13.79
CA PRO A 75 -0.47 5.22 14.54
C PRO A 75 -1.39 4.46 13.57
N LEU A 76 -1.46 3.14 13.75
CA LEU A 76 -2.31 2.27 12.93
C LEU A 76 -3.79 2.70 12.94
N PHE A 77 -4.22 3.36 14.02
CA PHE A 77 -5.55 3.90 14.20
C PHE A 77 -5.52 5.39 14.57
N THR A 78 -6.54 6.12 14.15
CA THR A 78 -6.77 7.49 14.56
C THR A 78 -7.34 7.52 15.98
N LEU A 79 -6.59 8.10 16.92
CA LEU A 79 -7.09 8.32 18.28
C LEU A 79 -8.06 9.50 18.29
N THR A 80 -9.35 9.23 18.49
CA THR A 80 -10.38 10.26 18.69
C THR A 80 -10.51 10.61 20.17
N THR A 81 -9.42 11.08 20.77
CA THR A 81 -9.37 11.51 22.17
C THR A 81 -9.45 13.03 22.28
N TYR A 82 -9.70 13.53 23.48
CA TYR A 82 -9.68 14.96 23.75
C TYR A 82 -8.24 15.48 23.79
N ASN A 83 -8.02 16.68 23.25
CA ASN A 83 -6.77 17.42 23.37
C ASN A 83 -6.71 18.13 24.74
N GLU A 84 -5.51 18.41 25.24
CA GLU A 84 -5.30 19.16 26.49
C GLU A 84 -6.04 20.50 26.48
N GLN A 85 -6.02 21.20 25.34
CA GLN A 85 -6.75 22.46 25.16
C GLN A 85 -8.28 22.30 25.26
N GLN A 86 -8.82 21.14 24.83
CA GLN A 86 -10.24 20.84 24.93
C GLN A 86 -10.65 20.44 26.35
N ILE A 87 -9.74 19.81 27.09
CA ILE A 87 -9.96 19.43 28.49
C ILE A 87 -9.93 20.70 29.37
N THR A 88 -8.91 21.54 29.18
CA THR A 88 -8.72 22.79 29.93
C THR A 88 -9.72 23.89 29.58
N SER A 89 -10.53 23.73 28.52
CA SER A 89 -11.56 24.71 28.20
C SER A 89 -12.73 24.70 29.19
N ASP A 90 -12.94 23.60 29.93
CA ASP A 90 -14.00 23.51 30.93
C ASP A 90 -13.69 24.40 32.16
N PRO A 91 -14.55 25.41 32.46
CA PRO A 91 -14.35 26.28 33.61
C PRO A 91 -14.38 25.53 34.95
N ARG A 92 -15.17 24.44 35.06
CA ARG A 92 -15.24 23.65 36.29
C ARG A 92 -13.90 22.95 36.57
N LEU A 93 -13.28 22.40 35.53
CA LEU A 93 -11.98 21.73 35.66
C LEU A 93 -10.88 22.73 36.05
N ARG A 94 -10.83 23.89 35.39
CA ARG A 94 -9.87 24.95 35.71
C ARG A 94 -9.97 25.39 37.17
N PHE A 95 -11.20 25.54 37.67
CA PHE A 95 -11.44 25.92 39.05
C PHE A 95 -11.02 24.82 40.04
N GLU A 96 -11.29 23.55 39.72
CA GLU A 96 -10.86 22.41 40.55
C GLU A 96 -9.33 22.30 40.62
N LEU A 97 -8.64 22.47 39.50
CA LEU A 97 -7.17 22.48 39.46
C LEU A 97 -6.60 23.61 40.34
N ALA A 98 -7.13 24.83 40.23
CA ALA A 98 -6.71 25.95 41.08
C ALA A 98 -6.95 25.67 42.58
N LEU A 99 -8.08 25.04 42.94
CA LEU A 99 -8.35 24.63 44.32
C LEU A 99 -7.42 23.52 44.79
N ARG A 100 -6.99 22.63 43.91
CA ARG A 100 -6.04 21.56 44.22
C ARG A 100 -4.63 22.11 44.44
N GLU A 101 -4.19 23.02 43.59
CA GLU A 101 -2.93 23.77 43.76
C GLU A 101 -2.91 24.54 45.09
N ALA A 102 -4.03 25.16 45.46
CA ALA A 102 -4.19 25.85 46.74
C ALA A 102 -4.44 24.90 47.94
N GLY A 103 -4.59 23.59 47.72
CA GLY A 103 -4.89 22.61 48.77
C GLY A 103 -6.34 22.65 49.33
N LEU A 104 -7.23 23.46 48.77
CA LEU A 104 -8.60 23.73 49.26
C LEU A 104 -9.69 22.80 48.68
N HIS A 105 -9.34 21.87 47.81
CA HIS A 105 -10.27 20.94 47.14
C HIS A 105 -11.22 20.15 48.07
N LYS A 106 -10.84 19.85 49.32
CA LYS A 106 -11.68 19.09 50.28
C LYS A 106 -12.61 19.97 51.13
N THR A 107 -12.50 21.29 51.03
CA THR A 107 -13.27 22.23 51.87
C THR A 107 -14.76 22.23 51.52
N LEU A 108 -15.59 22.69 52.45
CA LEU A 108 -17.02 22.91 52.21
C LEU A 108 -17.25 23.92 51.08
N TYR A 109 -16.39 24.95 51.01
CA TYR A 109 -16.40 25.94 49.93
C TYR A 109 -16.28 25.31 48.53
N ALA A 110 -15.31 24.40 48.35
CA ALA A 110 -15.15 23.67 47.10
C ALA A 110 -16.41 22.83 46.75
N LYS A 111 -16.99 22.16 47.75
CA LYS A 111 -18.20 21.33 47.57
C LYS A 111 -19.43 22.15 47.18
N GLU A 112 -19.55 23.37 47.68
CA GLU A 112 -20.68 24.26 47.34
C GLU A 112 -20.50 24.98 46.01
N MET A 113 -19.27 25.33 45.65
CA MET A 113 -18.97 26.13 44.46
C MET A 113 -18.88 25.29 43.19
N LEU A 114 -18.29 24.09 43.23
CA LEU A 114 -18.14 23.23 42.05
C LEU A 114 -19.48 22.90 41.36
N PRO A 115 -20.58 22.58 42.06
CA PRO A 115 -21.88 22.33 41.44
C PRO A 115 -22.48 23.55 40.74
N LYS A 116 -22.22 24.77 41.25
CA LYS A 116 -22.76 26.03 40.72
C LYS A 116 -22.11 26.46 39.40
N ILE A 117 -20.91 25.98 39.11
CA ILE A 117 -20.22 26.26 37.85
C ILE A 117 -20.87 25.45 36.72
N SER A 118 -21.41 26.15 35.72
CA SER A 118 -22.00 25.54 34.54
C SER A 118 -20.92 25.00 33.59
N PRO A 119 -21.19 23.87 32.90
CA PRO A 119 -20.31 23.40 31.84
C PRO A 119 -20.27 24.40 30.68
N GLN A 120 -19.17 24.42 29.92
CA GLN A 120 -18.99 25.32 28.77
C GLN A 120 -20.09 25.15 27.71
N LYS A 121 -20.59 23.93 27.54
CA LYS A 121 -21.70 23.62 26.64
C LYS A 121 -22.90 23.18 27.48
N PRO A 122 -24.08 23.79 27.31
CA PRO A 122 -25.28 23.32 27.99
C PRO A 122 -25.59 21.88 27.56
N PRO A 123 -26.24 21.10 28.44
CA PRO A 123 -26.77 19.80 28.04
C PRO A 123 -27.71 19.97 26.85
N ARG A 124 -27.78 18.94 26.01
CA ARG A 124 -28.76 18.89 24.92
C ARG A 124 -30.17 18.94 25.51
N LYS A 125 -31.13 19.51 24.77
CA LYS A 125 -32.52 19.75 25.23
C LYS A 125 -33.25 18.48 25.70
N ASP A 126 -32.92 17.34 25.10
CA ASP A 126 -33.41 16.00 25.43
C ASP A 126 -32.80 15.42 26.72
N THR A 127 -31.66 15.96 27.16
CA THR A 127 -30.87 15.49 28.31
C THR A 127 -30.99 16.44 29.52
N GLU A 128 -31.88 17.42 29.46
CA GLU A 128 -32.08 18.35 30.58
C GLU A 128 -32.67 17.63 31.80
N SER A 129 -31.86 17.45 32.85
CA SER A 129 -32.35 16.95 34.14
C SER A 129 -33.17 18.03 34.85
N THR A 130 -34.39 17.70 35.26
CA THR A 130 -35.27 18.57 36.08
C THR A 130 -34.94 18.52 37.57
N VAL A 131 -34.11 17.56 38.00
CA VAL A 131 -33.79 17.27 39.42
C VAL A 131 -33.15 18.47 40.15
N PHE A 132 -32.46 19.35 39.42
CA PHE A 132 -31.75 20.51 39.99
C PHE A 132 -32.40 21.86 39.66
N LYS A 133 -33.62 21.88 39.10
CA LYS A 133 -34.37 23.13 38.88
C LYS A 133 -35.08 23.51 40.20
N ILE A 134 -34.65 24.62 40.81
CA ILE A 134 -35.33 25.31 41.93
C ILE A 134 -36.40 26.23 41.34
#